data_AF-A5GN22-F1
#
_entry.id   AF-A5GN22-F1
#
_cell.length_a   1.000
_cell.length_b   1.000
_cell.length_c   1.000
_cell.angle_alpha   90.00
_cell.angle_beta   90.00
_cell.angle_gamma   90.00
#
_symmetry.space_group_name_H-M   'P 1'
#
loop_
_entity.id
_entity.type
_entity.pdbx_description
1 polymer ?
#
loop_
_entity_poly.entity_id
_entity_poly.type
_entity_poly.pdbx_seq_one_letter_code
_entity_poly.pdbx_strand_id
1 'polypeptide(L)' 'MVGAMLLRLRLLMITVGGSAALLLVLCLGAQNLGDRYRLNLGVGSTAPLPAGFVVGVSAVLGLLGGGSLTALLLPDAKR' A
#
# COMPACT_ATOMS: atom_id res chain seq x y z
N MET A 1 -8.09 -11.73 25.19
CA MET A 1 -8.86 -10.75 24.40
C MET A 1 -8.12 -9.43 24.19
N VAL A 2 -7.78 -8.66 25.24
CA VAL A 2 -7.08 -7.34 25.09
C VAL A 2 -5.70 -7.46 24.40
N GLY A 3 -4.88 -8.45 24.77
CA GLY A 3 -3.54 -8.63 24.16
C GLY A 3 -3.56 -8.96 22.67
N ALA A 4 -4.53 -9.77 22.23
CA ALA A 4 -4.70 -10.11 20.81
C ALA A 4 -5.13 -8.88 20.00
N MET A 5 -6.07 -8.08 20.54
CA MET A 5 -6.51 -6.85 19.88
C MET A 5 -5.39 -5.80 19.77
N LEU A 6 -4.54 -5.69 20.79
CA LEU A 6 -3.36 -4.81 20.77
C LEU A 6 -2.36 -5.23 19.66
N LEU A 7 -2.16 -6.53 19.47
CA LEU A 7 -1.31 -7.06 18.41
C LEU A 7 -1.90 -6.78 17.02
N ARG A 8 -3.21 -7.00 16.83
CA ARG A 8 -3.91 -6.65 15.58
C ARG A 8 -3.77 -5.16 15.25
N LEU A 9 -3.99 -4.29 16.24
CA LEU A 9 -3.83 -2.84 16.08
C LEU A 9 -2.38 -2.46 15.71
N ARG A 10 -1.39 -3.06 16.39
CA ARG A 10 0.02 -2.82 16.09
C ARG A 10 0.38 -3.24 14.66
N LEU A 11 -0.09 -4.40 14.22
CA LEU A 11 0.11 -4.88 12.85
C LEU A 11 -0.55 -3.96 11.82
N LEU A 12 -1.78 -3.50 12.10
CA LEU A 12 -2.48 -2.55 11.24
C LEU A 12 -1.72 -1.23 11.14
N MET A 13 -1.27 -0.67 12.26
CA MET A 13 -0.49 0.58 12.30
C MET A 13 0.82 0.45 11.52
N ILE A 14 1.54 -0.67 11.68
CA ILE A 14 2.77 -0.94 10.91
C ILE A 14 2.46 -1.07 9.42
N THR A 15 1.40 -1.78 9.07
CA THR A 15 0.99 -1.98 7.67
C THR A 15 0.64 -0.65 7.01
N VAL A 16 -0.22 0.15 7.65
CA VAL A 16 -0.65 1.45 7.13
C VAL A 16 0.54 2.42 7.08
N GLY A 17 1.33 2.51 8.15
CA GLY A 17 2.49 3.39 8.21
C GLY A 17 3.55 3.02 7.17
N GLY A 18 3.87 1.73 7.03
CA GLY A 18 4.82 1.24 6.03
C GLY A 18 4.32 1.46 4.60
N SER A 19 3.04 1.20 4.34
CA SER A 19 2.43 1.45 3.02
C SER A 19 2.44 2.94 2.67
N ALA A 20 2.16 3.82 3.64
CA ALA A 20 2.22 5.26 3.44
C ALA A 20 3.66 5.74 3.17
N ALA A 21 4.65 5.22 3.92
CA ALA A 21 6.05 5.53 3.70
C ALA A 21 6.53 5.09 2.30
N LEU A 22 6.14 3.88 1.86
CA LEU A 22 6.44 3.40 0.50
C LEU A 22 5.76 4.26 -0.56
N LEU A 23 4.51 4.67 -0.34
CA LEU A 23 3.81 5.56 -1.27
C LEU A 23 4.52 6.92 -1.38
N LEU A 24 5.01 7.48 -0.27
CA LEU A 24 5.82 8.70 -0.29
C LEU A 24 7.13 8.50 -1.07
N VAL A 25 7.83 7.38 -0.86
CA VAL A 25 9.04 7.04 -1.63
C VAL A 25 8.72 6.94 -3.12
N LEU A 26 7.60 6.33 -3.51
CA LEU A 26 7.17 6.28 -4.90
C LEU A 26 6.85 7.66 -5.47
N CYS A 27 6.19 8.52 -4.71
CA CYS A 27 5.92 9.90 -5.12
C CYS A 27 7.22 10.68 -5.35
N LEU A 28 8.23 10.50 -4.48
CA LEU A 28 9.55 11.11 -4.64
C LEU A 28 10.31 10.50 -5.83
N GLY A 29 10.26 9.18 -6.00
CA GLY A 29 10.88 8.49 -7.13
C GLY A 29 10.27 8.90 -8.47
N ALA A 30 8.94 9.01 -8.55
CA ALA A 30 8.22 9.42 -9.76
C ALA A 30 8.60 10.82 -10.25
N GLN A 31 9.01 11.71 -9.34
CA GLN A 31 9.53 13.03 -9.69
C GLN A 31 10.90 12.93 -10.39
N ASN A 32 11.70 11.92 -10.07
CA ASN A 32 13.03 11.71 -10.64
C ASN A 32 13.00 10.93 -11.98
N LEU A 33 11.90 10.25 -12.30
CA LEU A 33 11.76 9.54 -13.58
C LEU A 33 11.40 10.53 -14.70
N GLY A 34 12.15 10.47 -15.80
CA GLY A 34 11.91 11.29 -16.99
C GLY A 34 10.76 10.80 -17.88
N ASP A 35 10.52 9.49 -17.93
CA ASP A 35 9.48 8.92 -18.77
C ASP A 35 8.07 9.19 -18.24
N ARG A 36 7.16 9.53 -19.17
CA ARG A 36 5.77 9.90 -18.86
C ARG A 36 4.82 9.17 -19.81
N TYR A 37 3.98 8.30 -19.26
CA TYR A 37 2.96 7.58 -20.00
C TYR A 37 1.57 7.97 -19.51
N ARG A 38 0.61 7.97 -20.41
CA ARG A 38 -0.81 8.14 -20.07
C ARG A 38 -1.49 6.78 -20.18
N LEU A 39 -2.17 6.36 -19.12
CA LEU A 39 -2.95 5.14 -19.10
C LEU A 39 -4.39 5.46 -19.50
N ASN A 40 -4.97 4.67 -20.39
CA ASN A 40 -6.39 4.71 -20.67
C ASN A 40 -7.09 3.67 -19.80
N LEU A 41 -7.97 4.11 -18.90
CA LEU A 41 -8.71 3.26 -17.96
C LEU A 41 -10.11 2.92 -18.46
N GLY A 42 -10.39 3.12 -19.76
CA GLY A 42 -11.69 2.86 -20.39
C GLY A 42 -12.72 3.98 -20.16
N VAL A 43 -12.68 4.66 -19.02
CA VAL A 43 -13.51 5.84 -18.70
C VAL A 43 -12.79 7.18 -18.92
N GLY A 44 -11.52 7.14 -19.35
CA GLY A 44 -10.69 8.32 -19.58
C GLY A 44 -9.20 8.03 -19.52
N SER A 45 -8.40 9.05 -19.81
CA SER A 45 -6.94 9.00 -19.69
C SER A 45 -6.50 9.54 -18.34
N THR A 46 -5.50 8.89 -17.72
CA THR A 46 -4.82 9.41 -16.54
C THR A 46 -3.97 10.63 -16.88
N ALA A 47 -3.53 11.35 -15.85
CA ALA A 47 -2.38 12.24 -15.92
C ALA A 47 -1.13 11.47 -16.41
N PRO A 48 -0.13 12.15 -16.99
CA PRO A 48 1.14 11.52 -17.35
C PRO A 48 1.87 11.01 -16.11
N LEU A 49 2.03 9.69 -16.00
CA LEU A 49 2.68 9.01 -14.87
C LEU A 49 3.84 8.13 -15.38
N PRO A 50 4.93 7.99 -14.62
CA PRO A 50 5.97 7.02 -14.98
C PRO A 50 5.48 5.59 -14.80
N ALA A 51 5.94 4.67 -15.65
CA ALA A 51 5.57 3.25 -15.57
C ALA A 51 5.94 2.64 -14.20
N GLY A 52 7.11 2.98 -13.66
CA GLY A 52 7.56 2.53 -12.34
C GLY A 52 6.67 3.00 -11.19
N PHE A 53 6.05 4.18 -11.29
CA PHE A 53 5.10 4.64 -10.28
C PHE A 53 3.82 3.81 -10.28
N VAL A 54 3.29 3.50 -11.46
CA VAL A 54 2.06 2.69 -11.61
C VAL A 54 2.26 1.28 -11.04
N VAL A 55 3.39 0.64 -11.40
CA VAL A 55 3.76 -0.68 -10.85
C VAL A 55 4.02 -0.59 -9.34
N GLY A 56 4.63 0.49 -8.87
CA GLY A 56 4.82 0.73 -7.44
C GLY A 56 3.50 0.83 -6.67
N VAL A 57 2.51 1.54 -7.21
CA VAL A 57 1.19 1.70 -6.58
C VAL A 57 0.50 0.35 -6.41
N SER A 58 0.57 -0.55 -7.40
CA SER A 58 -0.02 -1.89 -7.24
C SER A 58 0.66 -2.71 -6.15
N ALA A 59 1.98 -2.60 -5.99
CA ALA A 59 2.71 -3.23 -4.88
C ALA A 59 2.30 -2.66 -3.51
N VAL A 60 2.14 -1.33 -3.40
CA VAL A 60 1.65 -0.68 -2.17
C VAL A 60 0.24 -1.15 -1.82
N LEU A 61 -0.66 -1.24 -2.81
CA LEU A 61 -2.01 -1.77 -2.60
C LEU A 61 -2.00 -3.23 -2.14
N GLY A 62 -1.12 -4.06 -2.71
CA GLY A 62 -0.92 -5.44 -2.28
C GLY A 62 -0.44 -5.55 -0.83
N LEU A 63 0.54 -4.74 -0.45
CA LEU A 63 1.04 -4.68 0.93
C LEU A 63 -0.06 -4.22 1.91
N LEU A 64 -0.75 -3.14 1.57
CA LEU A 64 -1.80 -2.57 2.42
C LEU A 64 -2.95 -3.56 2.59
N GLY A 65 -3.41 -4.18 1.50
CA GLY A 65 -4.46 -5.19 1.52
C GLY A 65 -4.06 -6.45 2.28
N GLY A 66 -2.89 -7.02 1.95
CA GLY A 66 -2.39 -8.24 2.58
C GLY A 66 -2.12 -8.07 4.07
N GLY A 67 -1.49 -6.96 4.47
CA GLY A 67 -1.24 -6.67 5.88
C GLY A 67 -2.53 -6.38 6.67
N SER A 68 -3.51 -5.71 6.04
CA SER A 68 -4.83 -5.49 6.67
C SER A 68 -5.59 -6.80 6.86
N LEU A 69 -5.60 -7.68 5.86
CA LEU A 69 -6.20 -9.02 5.97
C LEU A 69 -5.50 -9.85 7.04
N THR A 70 -4.17 -9.78 7.12
CA THR A 70 -3.40 -10.48 8.16
C THR A 70 -3.76 -9.98 9.55
N ALA A 71 -3.88 -8.66 9.74
CA ALA A 71 -4.30 -8.08 11.01
C ALA A 71 -5.73 -8.48 11.38
N LEU A 72 -6.64 -8.56 10.41
CA LEU A 72 -8.04 -8.93 10.61
C LEU A 72 -8.21 -10.43 10.94
N LEU A 73 -7.51 -11.29 10.22
CA LEU A 73 -7.63 -12.76 10.31
C LEU A 73 -6.75 -13.37 11.39
N LEU A 74 -5.92 -12.58 12.08
CA LEU A 74 -5.06 -13.07 13.14
C LEU A 74 -5.89 -13.75 14.23
N PRO A 75 -5.70 -15.07 14.49
CA PRO A 75 -6.50 -15.80 15.46
C PRO A 75 -6.30 -15.23 16.87
N ASP A 76 -7.38 -15.21 17.67
CA ASP A 76 -7.26 -14.96 19.10
C ASP A 76 -6.49 -16.13 19.72
N ALA A 77 -5.36 -15.84 20.36
CA ALA A 77 -4.67 -16.81 21.20
C ALA A 77 -5.60 -17.18 22.37
N LYS A 78 -6.34 -18.27 22.21
CA LYS A 78 -7.11 -18.91 23.28
C LYS A 78 -6.09 -19.52 24.24
N ARG A 79 -5.72 -18.75 25.26
CA ARG A 79 -4.98 -19.27 26.42
C ARG A 79 -5.96 -19.76 27.46
#